data_AF-A0A830FNU7-F1
#
_entry.id   AF-A0A830FNU7-F1
#
_cell.length_a   1.000
_cell.length_b   1.000
_cell.length_c   1.000
_cell.angle_alpha   90.00
_cell.angle_beta   90.00
_cell.angle_gamma   90.00
#
_symmetry.space_group_name_H-M   'P 1'
#
loop_
_entity.id
_entity.type
_entity.pdbx_description
1 polymer ?
#
loop_
_entity_poly.entity_id
_entity_poly.type
_entity_poly.pdbx_seq_one_letter_code
_entity_poly.pdbx_strand_id
1 'polypeptide(L)'
;MIRGIGLIQTIQQLIPQALIPLFIVITYLGSVWVILPGLVFLYWLWDADRTAFVGSVVLTGFALTLTLKNLFALPRPPASLHLMYAAGYGFPSGHSVDATVTYGSLAMVVRAGKRWQRSVAASLLIGLVALSRVVLGVHYPIDVIVGIALGLGTLIVVSYVFDRNVLYILISAMVVAVLGIVVTHGDLESLVLFGGVGSALLGWVWKERQAERGHTDV
;
A
#
# COMPACT_ATOMS: atom_id res chain seq x y z
N MET A 1 26.06 -5.85 12.31
CA MET A 1 25.70 -6.17 10.91
C MET A 1 25.01 -4.97 10.29
N ILE A 2 25.66 -4.33 9.33
CA ILE A 2 25.21 -3.11 8.65
C ILE A 2 24.13 -3.53 7.63
N ARG A 3 22.85 -3.21 7.85
CA ARG A 3 21.72 -3.55 6.95
C ARG A 3 21.75 -2.77 5.62
N GLY A 4 22.93 -2.52 5.05
CA GLY A 4 23.09 -1.78 3.80
C GLY A 4 23.30 -0.27 3.95
N ILE A 5 23.80 0.22 5.09
CA ILE A 5 24.14 1.66 5.27
C ILE A 5 25.12 2.13 4.18
N GLY A 6 26.18 1.36 3.91
CA GLY A 6 27.14 1.71 2.85
C GLY A 6 26.51 1.79 1.45
N LEU A 7 25.45 1.00 1.19
CA LEU A 7 24.72 1.05 -0.07
C LEU A 7 23.90 2.33 -0.19
N ILE A 8 23.24 2.80 0.88
CA ILE A 8 22.50 4.07 0.89
C ILE A 8 23.46 5.23 0.59
N GLN A 9 24.59 5.29 1.29
CA GLN A 9 25.60 6.34 1.08
C GLN A 9 26.14 6.34 -0.35
N THR A 10 26.46 5.14 -0.88
CA THR A 10 26.93 5.00 -2.27
C THR A 10 25.88 5.50 -3.26
N ILE A 11 24.61 5.13 -3.08
CA ILE A 11 23.51 5.59 -3.94
C ILE A 11 23.36 7.11 -3.88
N GLN A 12 23.40 7.70 -2.69
CA GLN A 12 23.27 9.14 -2.51
C GLN A 12 24.44 9.92 -3.13
N GLN A 13 25.65 9.37 -3.13
CA GLN A 13 26.82 9.96 -3.79
C GLN A 13 26.72 9.91 -5.33
N LEU A 14 26.07 8.87 -5.87
CA LEU A 14 25.89 8.70 -7.31
C LEU A 14 24.75 9.57 -7.87
N ILE A 15 23.82 10.03 -7.03
CA ILE A 15 22.66 10.79 -7.47
C ILE A 15 22.96 12.29 -7.41
N PRO A 16 22.86 13.01 -8.55
CA PRO A 16 22.99 14.46 -8.57
C PRO A 16 21.96 15.12 -7.63
N GLN A 17 22.38 16.11 -6.85
CA GLN A 17 21.51 16.81 -5.91
C GLN A 17 20.27 17.42 -6.59
N ALA A 18 20.40 17.83 -7.85
CA ALA A 18 19.30 18.36 -8.66
C ALA A 18 18.15 17.35 -8.88
N LEU A 19 18.38 16.04 -8.73
CA LEU A 19 17.36 15.00 -8.86
C LEU A 19 16.64 14.69 -7.55
N ILE A 20 17.10 15.18 -6.39
CA ILE A 20 16.46 14.91 -5.09
C ILE A 20 14.98 15.34 -5.07
N PRO A 21 14.59 16.54 -5.54
CA PRO A 21 13.19 16.95 -5.57
C PRO A 21 12.31 15.99 -6.39
N LEU A 22 12.84 15.43 -7.48
CA LEU A 22 12.13 14.44 -8.28
C LEU A 22 11.83 13.17 -7.46
N PHE A 23 12.80 12.67 -6.70
CA PHE A 23 12.57 11.51 -5.82
C PHE A 23 11.56 11.81 -4.71
N ILE A 24 11.54 13.02 -4.19
CA ILE A 24 10.51 13.46 -3.24
C ILE A 24 9.12 13.39 -3.88
N VAL A 25 8.96 13.93 -5.09
CA VAL A 25 7.67 13.86 -5.82
C VAL A 25 7.27 12.40 -6.11
N ILE A 26 8.21 11.59 -6.60
CA ILE A 26 7.98 10.16 -6.88
C ILE A 26 7.52 9.42 -5.62
N THR A 27 8.08 9.75 -4.45
CA THR A 27 7.73 9.05 -3.21
C THR A 27 6.27 9.25 -2.82
N TYR A 28 5.65 10.38 -3.18
CA TYR A 28 4.24 10.64 -2.91
C TYR A 28 3.31 9.69 -3.65
N LEU A 29 3.73 9.10 -4.78
CA LEU A 29 2.96 8.09 -5.51
C LEU A 29 2.71 6.82 -4.68
N GLY A 30 3.58 6.52 -3.72
CA GLY A 30 3.39 5.44 -2.75
C GLY A 30 2.79 5.89 -1.42
N SER A 31 2.27 7.13 -1.33
CA SER A 31 1.81 7.70 -0.06
C SER A 31 0.29 7.60 0.08
N VAL A 32 -0.16 7.29 1.29
CA VAL A 32 -1.58 7.35 1.69
C VAL A 32 -2.26 8.68 1.32
N TRP A 33 -1.49 9.78 1.37
CA TRP A 33 -1.96 11.13 1.05
C TRP A 33 -2.33 11.33 -0.43
N VAL A 34 -1.81 10.50 -1.33
CA VAL A 34 -2.17 10.51 -2.76
C VAL A 34 -3.11 9.36 -3.07
N ILE A 35 -2.83 8.17 -2.52
CA ILE A 35 -3.57 6.95 -2.81
C ILE A 35 -5.03 7.07 -2.36
N LEU A 36 -5.30 7.48 -1.11
CA LEU A 36 -6.70 7.53 -0.63
C LEU A 36 -7.54 8.59 -1.36
N PRO A 37 -7.10 9.85 -1.51
CA PRO A 37 -7.86 10.81 -2.32
C PRO A 37 -8.02 10.37 -3.77
N GLY A 38 -7.00 9.72 -4.35
CA GLY A 38 -7.08 9.14 -5.69
C GLY A 38 -8.15 8.05 -5.79
N LEU A 39 -8.24 7.16 -4.80
CA LEU A 39 -9.29 6.15 -4.74
C LEU A 39 -10.69 6.75 -4.58
N VAL A 40 -10.83 7.80 -3.76
CA VAL A 40 -12.10 8.54 -3.66
C VAL A 40 -12.48 9.09 -5.04
N PHE A 41 -11.56 9.76 -5.72
CA PHE A 41 -11.80 10.31 -7.07
C PHE A 41 -12.19 9.22 -8.09
N LEU A 42 -11.47 8.10 -8.11
CA LEU A 42 -11.76 6.97 -9.01
C LEU A 42 -13.11 6.32 -8.70
N TYR A 43 -13.52 6.26 -7.43
CA TYR A 43 -14.79 5.67 -7.03
C TYR A 43 -15.97 6.46 -7.61
N TRP A 44 -15.87 7.78 -7.59
CA TRP A 44 -16.92 8.68 -8.09
C TRP A 44 -16.92 8.88 -9.60
N LEU A 45 -15.75 8.82 -10.25
CA LEU A 45 -15.61 9.25 -11.64
C LEU A 45 -15.25 8.14 -12.64
N TRP A 46 -14.92 6.93 -12.17
CA TRP A 46 -14.54 5.83 -13.04
C TRP A 46 -15.47 4.62 -12.91
N ASP A 47 -15.21 3.73 -11.96
CA ASP A 47 -15.93 2.47 -11.80
C ASP A 47 -15.89 2.10 -10.31
N ALA A 48 -17.04 2.23 -9.65
CA ALA A 48 -17.16 2.06 -8.21
C ALA A 48 -16.78 0.65 -7.75
N ASP A 49 -17.12 -0.39 -8.52
CA ASP A 49 -16.83 -1.79 -8.17
C ASP A 49 -15.35 -2.12 -8.31
N ARG A 50 -14.73 -1.71 -9.42
CA ARG A 50 -13.28 -1.87 -9.61
C ARG A 50 -12.49 -1.07 -8.59
N THR A 51 -12.97 0.13 -8.27
CA THR A 51 -12.31 0.98 -7.28
C THR A 51 -12.50 0.42 -5.87
N ALA A 52 -13.67 -0.14 -5.53
CA ALA A 52 -13.87 -0.84 -4.27
C ALA A 52 -12.95 -2.05 -4.13
N PHE A 53 -12.71 -2.80 -5.21
CA PHE A 53 -11.70 -3.86 -5.23
C PHE A 53 -10.29 -3.30 -4.97
N VAL A 54 -9.84 -2.27 -5.69
CA VAL A 54 -8.51 -1.68 -5.45
C VAL A 54 -8.42 -1.15 -4.01
N GLY A 55 -9.46 -0.48 -3.52
CA GLY A 55 -9.53 0.06 -2.18
C GLY A 55 -9.47 -1.00 -1.09
N SER A 56 -10.14 -2.14 -1.26
CA SER A 56 -10.08 -3.23 -0.28
C SER A 56 -8.69 -3.84 -0.19
N VAL A 57 -8.00 -4.03 -1.32
CA VAL A 57 -6.61 -4.53 -1.35
C VAL A 57 -5.64 -3.51 -0.71
N VAL A 58 -5.83 -2.22 -0.97
CA VAL A 58 -5.03 -1.14 -0.36
C VAL A 58 -5.21 -1.12 1.16
N LEU A 59 -6.44 -1.23 1.64
CA LEU A 59 -6.74 -1.31 3.07
C LEU A 59 -6.11 -2.55 3.73
N THR A 60 -6.10 -3.70 3.06
CA THR A 60 -5.34 -4.88 3.50
C THR A 60 -3.84 -4.58 3.60
N GLY A 61 -3.26 -3.90 2.61
CA GLY A 61 -1.85 -3.50 2.61
C GLY A 61 -1.48 -2.57 3.77
N PHE A 62 -2.33 -1.60 4.08
CA PHE A 62 -2.16 -0.73 5.25
C PHE A 62 -2.23 -1.52 6.55
N ALA A 63 -3.22 -2.40 6.70
CA ALA A 63 -3.36 -3.23 7.91
C ALA A 63 -2.14 -4.12 8.12
N LEU A 64 -1.66 -4.79 7.07
CA LEU A 64 -0.44 -5.59 7.13
C LEU A 64 0.79 -4.74 7.50
N THR A 65 0.96 -3.59 6.86
CA THR A 65 2.10 -2.71 7.11
C THR A 65 2.13 -2.20 8.55
N LEU A 66 0.99 -1.72 9.06
CA LEU A 66 0.88 -1.21 10.43
C LEU A 66 1.18 -2.30 11.45
N THR A 67 0.57 -3.48 11.28
CA THR A 67 0.76 -4.63 12.18
C THR A 67 2.21 -5.09 12.17
N LEU A 68 2.81 -5.29 10.99
CA LEU A 68 4.18 -5.79 10.89
C LEU A 68 5.22 -4.77 11.35
N LYS A 69 5.02 -3.47 11.09
CA LYS A 69 5.91 -2.42 11.60
C LYS A 69 6.02 -2.44 13.12
N ASN A 70 4.88 -2.53 13.78
CA ASN A 70 4.82 -2.54 15.24
C ASN A 70 5.23 -3.89 15.83
N LEU A 71 5.00 -4.99 15.11
CA LEU A 71 5.44 -6.32 15.53
C LEU A 71 6.98 -6.46 15.50
N PHE A 72 7.61 -6.00 14.42
CA PHE A 72 9.06 -6.15 14.26
C PHE A 72 9.87 -5.02 14.88
N ALA A 73 9.28 -3.82 14.99
CA ALA A 73 9.88 -2.65 15.64
C ALA A 73 11.31 -2.31 15.16
N LEU A 74 11.66 -2.62 13.91
CA LEU A 74 13.02 -2.44 13.42
C LEU A 74 13.31 -0.97 13.09
N PRO A 75 14.48 -0.44 13.48
CA PRO A 75 14.84 0.94 13.24
C PRO A 75 15.07 1.22 11.76
N ARG A 76 14.86 2.48 11.37
CA ARG A 76 15.21 3.04 10.06
C ARG A 76 16.74 3.20 9.92
N PRO A 77 17.23 3.58 8.73
CA PRO A 77 18.58 4.13 8.61
C PRO A 77 18.83 5.32 9.57
N PRO A 78 20.10 5.64 9.87
CA PRO A 78 20.42 6.80 10.69
C PRO A 78 19.84 8.09 10.11
N ALA A 79 19.33 8.97 10.98
CA ALA A 79 18.73 10.24 10.58
C ALA A 79 19.69 11.15 9.80
N SER A 80 21.01 10.99 9.95
CA SER A 80 22.03 11.69 9.17
C SER A 80 22.00 11.38 7.66
N LEU A 81 21.33 10.30 7.25
CA LEU A 81 21.14 9.94 5.84
C LEU A 81 19.78 10.36 5.28
N HIS A 82 18.89 10.89 6.11
CA HIS A 82 17.52 11.21 5.70
C HIS A 82 17.50 12.50 4.87
N LEU A 83 17.09 12.38 3.62
CA LEU A 83 16.82 13.53 2.74
C LEU A 83 15.37 14.02 2.84
N MET A 84 14.54 13.34 3.64
CA MET A 84 13.18 13.75 3.97
C MET A 84 12.84 13.32 5.40
N TYR A 85 11.87 13.99 6.02
CA TYR A 85 11.36 13.56 7.33
C TYR A 85 10.68 12.20 7.24
N ALA A 86 11.02 11.31 8.18
CA ALA A 86 10.36 10.03 8.36
C ALA A 86 10.43 9.61 9.84
N ALA A 87 9.29 9.20 10.39
CA ALA A 87 9.15 8.74 11.77
C ALA A 87 8.76 7.26 11.85
N GLY A 88 8.79 6.72 13.08
CA GLY A 88 8.40 5.35 13.38
C GLY A 88 9.32 4.27 12.78
N TYR A 89 8.89 3.02 12.86
CA TYR A 89 9.67 1.85 12.44
C TYR A 89 9.91 1.79 10.93
N GLY A 90 11.06 1.25 10.55
CA GLY A 90 11.53 1.17 9.16
C GLY A 90 11.04 -0.05 8.39
N PHE A 91 10.81 -1.18 9.06
CA PHE A 91 10.51 -2.44 8.38
C PHE A 91 9.06 -2.90 8.61
N PRO A 92 8.35 -3.36 7.56
CA PRO A 92 8.66 -3.23 6.13
C PRO A 92 8.41 -1.80 5.61
N SER A 93 8.80 -1.52 4.37
CA SER A 93 8.54 -0.22 3.73
C SER A 93 7.06 -0.09 3.32
N GLY A 94 6.31 0.75 4.03
CA GLY A 94 4.90 1.01 3.74
C GLY A 94 4.67 1.52 2.31
N HIS A 95 5.40 2.54 1.85
CA HIS A 95 5.24 3.04 0.48
C HIS A 95 5.50 1.98 -0.60
N SER A 96 6.37 0.99 -0.32
CA SER A 96 6.62 -0.11 -1.24
C SER A 96 5.46 -1.11 -1.26
N VAL A 97 4.88 -1.42 -0.09
CA VAL A 97 3.65 -2.23 0.02
C VAL A 97 2.52 -1.51 -0.70
N ASP A 98 2.26 -0.26 -0.35
CA ASP A 98 1.14 0.57 -0.82
C ASP A 98 1.17 0.74 -2.33
N ALA A 99 2.33 1.13 -2.90
CA ALA A 99 2.49 1.20 -4.35
C ALA A 99 2.25 -0.16 -5.03
N THR A 100 2.72 -1.26 -4.43
CA THR A 100 2.53 -2.60 -4.98
C THR A 100 1.06 -2.99 -5.01
N VAL A 101 0.34 -2.85 -3.89
CA VAL A 101 -1.08 -3.20 -3.81
C VAL A 101 -1.93 -2.27 -4.67
N THR A 102 -1.65 -0.96 -4.72
CA THR A 102 -2.38 0.00 -5.55
C THR A 102 -2.16 -0.24 -7.03
N TYR A 103 -0.91 -0.18 -7.52
CA TYR A 103 -0.64 -0.26 -8.96
C TYR A 103 -0.80 -1.68 -9.51
N GLY A 104 -0.50 -2.70 -8.72
CA GLY A 104 -0.73 -4.09 -9.09
C GLY A 104 -2.22 -4.42 -9.22
N SER A 105 -3.06 -4.02 -8.25
CA SER A 105 -4.52 -4.24 -8.35
C SER A 105 -5.13 -3.40 -9.47
N LEU A 106 -4.70 -2.15 -9.69
CA LEU A 106 -5.12 -1.36 -10.85
C LEU A 106 -4.79 -2.06 -12.18
N ALA A 107 -3.59 -2.62 -12.33
CA ALA A 107 -3.22 -3.36 -13.54
C ALA A 107 -4.11 -4.60 -13.80
N MET A 108 -4.72 -5.16 -12.75
CA MET A 108 -5.65 -6.29 -12.83
C MET A 108 -7.08 -5.90 -13.26
N VAL A 109 -7.52 -4.67 -12.99
CA VAL A 109 -8.90 -4.20 -13.26
C VAL A 109 -9.01 -3.21 -14.42
N VAL A 110 -7.94 -2.48 -14.74
CA VAL A 110 -7.89 -1.62 -15.93
C VAL A 110 -7.89 -2.49 -17.18
N ARG A 111 -8.81 -2.17 -18.12
CA ARG A 111 -8.94 -2.89 -19.39
C ARG A 111 -8.24 -2.21 -20.57
N ALA A 112 -7.76 -0.99 -20.39
CA ALA A 112 -7.02 -0.27 -21.42
C ALA A 112 -5.67 -0.97 -21.73
N GLY A 113 -5.35 -1.07 -23.03
CA GLY A 113 -4.10 -1.66 -23.52
C GLY A 113 -3.97 -3.18 -23.32
N LYS A 114 -2.78 -3.70 -23.66
CA LYS A 114 -2.44 -5.12 -23.49
C LYS A 114 -2.04 -5.41 -22.04
N ARG A 115 -2.27 -6.65 -21.58
CA ARG A 115 -1.93 -7.07 -20.20
C ARG A 115 -0.47 -6.79 -19.83
N TRP A 116 0.47 -7.10 -20.72
CA TRP A 116 1.89 -6.87 -20.48
C TRP A 116 2.24 -5.38 -20.33
N GLN A 117 1.56 -4.48 -21.07
CA GLN A 117 1.79 -3.03 -20.97
C GLN A 117 1.39 -2.51 -19.59
N ARG A 118 0.25 -2.97 -19.07
CA ARG A 118 -0.20 -2.62 -17.71
C ARG A 118 0.75 -3.17 -16.64
N SER A 119 1.21 -4.41 -16.80
CA SER A 119 2.19 -5.01 -15.88
C SER A 119 3.50 -4.22 -15.87
N VAL A 120 4.03 -3.86 -17.03
CA VAL A 120 5.25 -3.03 -17.13
C VAL A 120 5.05 -1.66 -16.48
N ALA A 121 3.93 -0.99 -16.75
CA ALA A 121 3.63 0.31 -16.15
C ALA A 121 3.53 0.23 -14.62
N ALA A 122 2.85 -0.78 -14.07
CA ALA A 122 2.77 -1.01 -12.64
C ALA A 122 4.14 -1.31 -12.03
N SER A 123 4.91 -2.23 -12.63
CA SER A 123 6.27 -2.55 -12.16
C SER A 123 7.19 -1.35 -12.17
N LEU A 124 7.09 -0.46 -13.17
CA LEU A 124 7.88 0.76 -13.24
C LEU A 124 7.51 1.71 -12.08
N LEU A 125 6.23 1.96 -11.84
CA LEU A 125 5.77 2.83 -10.74
C LEU A 125 6.19 2.27 -9.38
N ILE A 126 6.01 0.97 -9.16
CA ILE A 126 6.43 0.28 -7.93
C ILE A 126 7.95 0.41 -7.74
N GLY A 127 8.73 0.15 -8.79
CA GLY A 127 10.18 0.27 -8.75
C GLY A 127 10.66 1.69 -8.46
N LEU A 128 10.04 2.70 -9.08
CA LEU A 128 10.36 4.11 -8.86
C LEU A 128 10.04 4.53 -7.41
N VAL A 129 8.88 4.15 -6.88
CA VAL A 129 8.53 4.42 -5.48
C VAL A 129 9.52 3.73 -4.54
N ALA A 130 9.76 2.43 -4.71
CA ALA A 130 10.69 1.67 -3.87
C ALA A 130 12.11 2.27 -3.89
N LEU A 131 12.61 2.59 -5.08
CA LEU A 131 13.91 3.24 -5.25
C LEU A 131 13.95 4.59 -4.52
N SER A 132 12.90 5.42 -4.64
CA SER A 132 12.84 6.71 -3.95
C SER A 132 13.04 6.57 -2.44
N ARG A 133 12.55 5.49 -1.81
CA ARG A 133 12.68 5.28 -0.35
C ARG A 133 14.12 5.02 0.07
N VAL A 134 14.88 4.31 -0.76
CA VAL A 134 16.31 4.03 -0.52
C VAL A 134 17.14 5.28 -0.81
N VAL A 135 16.86 5.98 -1.91
CA VAL A 135 17.54 7.22 -2.29
C VAL A 135 17.38 8.29 -1.21
N LEU A 136 16.15 8.48 -0.71
CA LEU A 136 15.86 9.45 0.34
C LEU A 136 16.38 9.02 1.72
N GLY A 137 17.01 7.84 1.81
CA GLY A 137 17.70 7.35 3.00
C GLY A 137 16.77 6.91 4.12
N VAL A 138 15.47 6.75 3.87
CA VAL A 138 14.45 6.52 4.91
C VAL A 138 14.09 5.04 5.09
N HIS A 139 14.62 4.16 4.22
CA HIS A 139 14.48 2.71 4.27
C HIS A 139 15.74 2.01 3.77
N TYR A 140 16.02 0.83 4.32
CA TYR A 140 17.02 -0.07 3.76
C TYR A 140 16.49 -0.77 2.50
N PRO A 141 17.37 -1.21 1.58
CA PRO A 141 16.98 -2.00 0.41
C PRO A 141 16.15 -3.24 0.75
N ILE A 142 16.45 -3.91 1.85
CA ILE A 142 15.67 -5.07 2.30
C ILE A 142 14.25 -4.69 2.73
N ASP A 143 14.06 -3.51 3.32
CA ASP A 143 12.73 -3.04 3.75
C ASP A 143 11.81 -2.84 2.54
N VAL A 144 12.35 -2.35 1.42
CA VAL A 144 11.60 -2.13 0.18
C VAL A 144 11.35 -3.44 -0.57
N ILE A 145 12.33 -4.35 -0.63
CA ILE A 145 12.18 -5.66 -1.25
C ILE A 145 11.11 -6.47 -0.52
N VAL A 146 11.14 -6.51 0.81
CA VAL A 146 10.11 -7.20 1.60
C VAL A 146 8.75 -6.51 1.46
N GLY A 147 8.71 -5.17 1.38
CA GLY A 147 7.47 -4.45 1.12
C GLY A 147 6.83 -4.84 -0.22
N ILE A 148 7.62 -4.92 -1.29
CA ILE A 148 7.15 -5.40 -2.60
C ILE A 148 6.68 -6.86 -2.51
N ALA A 149 7.48 -7.74 -1.90
CA ALA A 149 7.13 -9.15 -1.76
C ALA A 149 5.82 -9.35 -0.98
N LEU A 150 5.62 -8.58 0.10
CA LEU A 150 4.39 -8.58 0.88
C LEU A 150 3.19 -8.13 0.04
N GLY A 151 3.32 -7.01 -0.69
CA GLY A 151 2.26 -6.53 -1.58
C GLY A 151 1.91 -7.50 -2.71
N LEU A 152 2.91 -8.13 -3.33
CA LEU A 152 2.69 -9.17 -4.34
C LEU A 152 2.00 -10.41 -3.73
N GLY A 153 2.41 -10.82 -2.52
CA GLY A 153 1.75 -11.88 -1.76
C GLY A 153 0.28 -11.56 -1.50
N THR A 154 -0.04 -10.33 -1.09
CA THR A 154 -1.43 -9.86 -0.94
C THR A 154 -2.18 -9.99 -2.26
N LEU A 155 -1.62 -9.52 -3.38
CA LEU A 155 -2.26 -9.61 -4.70
C LEU A 155 -2.54 -11.06 -5.13
N ILE A 156 -1.64 -11.99 -4.83
CA ILE A 156 -1.83 -13.42 -5.08
C ILE A 156 -2.99 -13.95 -4.24
N VAL A 157 -2.99 -13.70 -2.92
CA VAL A 157 -4.05 -14.18 -2.02
C VAL A 157 -5.41 -13.65 -2.45
N VAL A 158 -5.54 -12.33 -2.70
CA VAL A 158 -6.84 -11.77 -3.10
C VAL A 158 -7.30 -12.26 -4.48
N SER A 159 -6.38 -12.62 -5.37
CA SER A 159 -6.73 -13.13 -6.70
C SER A 159 -7.14 -14.59 -6.70
N TYR A 160 -6.41 -15.44 -5.98
CA TYR A 160 -6.53 -16.89 -6.08
C TYR A 160 -7.29 -17.52 -4.92
N VAL A 161 -7.28 -16.91 -3.74
CA VAL A 161 -7.98 -17.42 -2.55
C VAL A 161 -9.35 -16.76 -2.43
N PHE A 162 -9.43 -15.45 -2.62
CA PHE A 162 -10.69 -14.72 -2.50
C PHE A 162 -11.41 -14.51 -3.82
N ASP A 163 -10.86 -14.98 -4.94
CA ASP A 163 -11.41 -14.77 -6.30
C ASP A 163 -11.82 -13.32 -6.57
N ARG A 164 -11.02 -12.37 -6.05
CA ARG A 164 -11.25 -10.91 -6.09
C ARG A 164 -12.56 -10.44 -5.44
N ASN A 165 -13.18 -11.26 -4.61
CA ASN A 165 -14.38 -10.92 -3.86
C ASN A 165 -14.06 -9.85 -2.79
N VAL A 166 -14.66 -8.66 -2.96
CA VAL A 166 -14.40 -7.49 -2.11
C VAL A 166 -14.79 -7.75 -0.64
N LEU A 167 -15.88 -8.49 -0.40
CA LEU A 167 -16.32 -8.83 0.96
C LEU A 167 -15.27 -9.65 1.71
N TYR A 168 -14.76 -10.73 1.10
CA TYR A 168 -13.73 -11.57 1.74
C TYR A 168 -12.41 -10.83 1.95
N ILE A 169 -12.03 -9.95 1.01
CA ILE A 169 -10.85 -9.10 1.17
C ILE A 169 -11.03 -8.16 2.36
N LEU A 170 -12.17 -7.47 2.49
CA LEU A 170 -12.44 -6.56 3.59
C LEU A 170 -12.56 -7.28 4.94
N ILE A 171 -13.13 -8.50 4.98
CA ILE A 171 -13.13 -9.35 6.19
C ILE A 171 -11.69 -9.69 6.58
N SER A 172 -10.85 -10.09 5.63
CA SER A 172 -9.43 -10.38 5.93
C SER A 172 -8.67 -9.14 6.41
N ALA A 173 -8.92 -7.98 5.81
CA ALA A 173 -8.36 -6.71 6.24
C ALA A 173 -8.79 -6.36 7.68
N MET A 174 -10.07 -6.61 8.01
CA MET A 174 -10.61 -6.38 9.34
C MET A 174 -9.92 -7.25 10.39
N VAL A 175 -9.72 -8.54 10.10
CA VAL A 175 -8.97 -9.45 10.98
C VAL A 175 -7.56 -8.93 11.22
N VAL A 176 -6.86 -8.52 10.16
CA VAL A 176 -5.50 -7.97 10.29
C VAL A 176 -5.49 -6.64 11.05
N ALA A 177 -6.50 -5.78 10.88
CA ALA A 177 -6.62 -4.52 11.62
C ALA A 177 -6.86 -4.75 13.11
N VAL A 178 -7.66 -5.77 13.49
CA VAL A 178 -7.82 -6.18 14.90
C VAL A 178 -6.51 -6.67 15.49
N LEU A 179 -5.75 -7.48 14.76
CA LEU A 179 -4.39 -7.87 15.18
C LEU A 179 -3.48 -6.65 15.33
N GLY A 180 -3.62 -5.67 14.45
CA GLY A 180 -2.92 -4.39 14.53
C GLY A 180 -3.17 -3.66 15.84
N ILE A 181 -4.44 -3.54 16.27
CA ILE A 181 -4.82 -2.94 17.56
C ILE A 181 -4.13 -3.66 18.73
N VAL A 182 -4.09 -5.00 18.70
CA VAL A 182 -3.45 -5.79 19.75
C VAL A 182 -1.94 -5.50 19.79
N VAL A 183 -1.29 -5.50 18.63
CA VAL A 183 0.16 -5.28 18.53
C VAL A 183 0.55 -3.86 18.93
N THR A 184 -0.26 -2.85 18.60
CA THR A 184 0.02 -1.45 18.94
C THR A 184 -0.47 -1.04 20.33
N HIS A 185 -1.17 -1.93 21.04
CA HIS A 185 -1.86 -1.61 22.29
C HIS A 185 -2.90 -0.48 22.13
N GLY A 186 -3.56 -0.44 20.97
CA GLY A 186 -4.66 0.50 20.69
C GLY A 186 -4.23 1.93 20.44
N ASP A 187 -3.11 2.13 19.74
CA ASP A 187 -2.70 3.46 19.30
C ASP A 187 -3.71 4.09 18.31
N LEU A 188 -3.60 5.41 18.12
CA LEU A 188 -4.54 6.15 17.26
C LEU A 188 -4.52 5.64 15.80
N GLU A 189 -3.34 5.31 15.27
CA GLU A 189 -3.21 4.85 13.88
C GLU A 189 -3.95 3.51 13.66
N SER A 190 -3.81 2.55 14.57
CA SER A 190 -4.52 1.27 14.48
C SER A 190 -6.03 1.42 14.61
N LEU A 191 -6.51 2.30 15.49
CA LEU A 191 -7.94 2.56 15.69
C LEU A 191 -8.56 3.26 14.48
N VAL A 192 -7.87 4.25 13.89
CA VAL A 192 -8.30 4.91 12.67
C VAL A 192 -8.36 3.93 11.51
N LEU A 193 -7.36 3.06 11.37
CA LEU A 193 -7.34 2.04 10.33
C LEU A 193 -8.46 1.01 10.51
N PHE A 194 -8.68 0.51 11.73
CA PHE A 194 -9.80 -0.37 12.06
C PHE A 194 -11.14 0.27 11.71
N GLY A 195 -11.35 1.54 12.09
CA GLY A 195 -12.55 2.30 11.74
C GLY A 195 -12.73 2.42 10.23
N GLY A 196 -11.67 2.79 9.50
CA GLY A 196 -11.69 2.91 8.04
C GLY A 196 -12.03 1.60 7.33
N VAL A 197 -11.41 0.48 7.74
CA VAL A 197 -11.72 -0.85 7.22
C VAL A 197 -13.16 -1.26 7.55
N GLY A 198 -13.63 -0.97 8.76
CA GLY A 198 -14.99 -1.26 9.20
C GLY A 198 -16.04 -0.49 8.42
N SER A 199 -15.83 0.80 8.20
CA SER A 199 -16.71 1.61 7.36
C SER A 199 -16.75 1.13 5.91
N ALA A 200 -15.61 0.74 5.33
CA ALA A 200 -15.57 0.15 4.00
C ALA A 200 -16.34 -1.18 3.92
N LEU A 201 -16.16 -2.07 4.90
CA LEU A 201 -16.86 -3.35 5.00
C LEU A 201 -18.38 -3.17 5.11
N LEU A 202 -18.83 -2.33 6.05
CA LEU A 202 -20.26 -2.05 6.24
C LEU A 202 -20.88 -1.39 5.00
N GLY A 203 -20.16 -0.45 4.38
CA GLY A 203 -20.61 0.19 3.14
C GLY A 203 -20.77 -0.80 2.00
N TRP A 204 -19.85 -1.75 1.85
CA TRP A 204 -19.92 -2.80 0.84
C TRP A 204 -21.10 -3.75 1.07
N VAL A 205 -21.27 -4.25 2.30
CA VAL A 205 -22.42 -5.12 2.67
C VAL A 205 -23.74 -4.41 2.43
N TRP A 206 -23.82 -3.11 2.76
CA TRP A 206 -25.02 -2.32 2.48
C TRP A 206 -25.30 -2.23 0.98
N LYS A 207 -24.28 -1.96 0.16
CA LYS A 207 -24.41 -1.91 -1.31
C LYS A 207 -24.92 -3.24 -1.88
N GLU A 208 -24.34 -4.39 -1.47
CA GLU A 208 -24.76 -5.72 -1.93
C GLU A 208 -26.25 -5.99 -1.61
N ARG A 209 -26.68 -5.68 -0.39
CA ARG A 209 -28.09 -5.85 0.03
C ARG A 209 -29.06 -4.99 -0.77
N GLN A 210 -28.67 -3.78 -1.15
CA GLN A 210 -29.52 -2.92 -1.98
C GLN A 210 -29.64 -3.45 -3.41
N ALA A 211 -28.55 -4.01 -3.95
CA ALA A 211 -28.58 -4.67 -5.24
C ALA A 211 -29.53 -5.88 -5.23
N GLU A 212 -29.52 -6.70 -4.17
CA GLU A 212 -30.44 -7.84 -4.03
C GLU A 212 -31.93 -7.42 -3.98
N ARG A 213 -32.25 -6.36 -3.22
CA ARG A 213 -33.63 -5.84 -3.10
C ARG A 213 -34.16 -5.26 -4.41
N GLY A 214 -33.31 -4.60 -5.19
CA GLY A 214 -33.71 -4.06 -6.49
C GLY A 214 -34.08 -5.11 -7.54
N HIS A 215 -33.68 -6.37 -7.36
CA HIS A 215 -34.02 -7.48 -8.25
C HIS A 215 -35.31 -8.22 -7.87
N THR A 216 -35.85 -8.00 -6.65
CA THR A 216 -37.09 -8.66 -6.19
C THR A 216 -38.36 -7.85 -6.46
N ASP A 217 -38.22 -6.58 -6.87
CA ASP A 217 -39.32 -5.64 -7.11
C ASP A 217 -39.66 -5.47 -8.62
N VAL A 218 -39.20 -6.39 -9.49
CA VAL A 218 -39.49 -6.45 -10.94
C VAL A 218 -40.10 -7.80 -11.28
#